data_AF-A0A9W9E885-F1
#
_entry.id   AF-A0A9W9E885-F1
#
_cell.length_a   1.000
_cell.length_b   1.000
_cell.length_c   1.000
_cell.angle_alpha   90.00
_cell.angle_beta   90.00
_cell.angle_gamma   90.00
#
_symmetry.space_group_name_H-M   'P 1'
#
loop_
_entity.id
_entity.type
_entity.pdbx_description
1 polymer ?
#
loop_
_entity_poly.entity_id
_entity_poly.type
_entity_poly.pdbx_seq_one_letter_code
_entity_poly.pdbx_strand_id
1 'polypeptide(L)'
;MEKKIVTVVGATGIQGGSVIDVLLKDDKYHIRAVTRNCESQSAKGLAAKGVEVVQATTNDVSSLTAAFQGSSIIFGVTDFFGLFVKEGPLKATEIESSQALNLAKAAAATPTLEHYIWSTLPDAKTQSSGKFLVPHFESKNVADRYIQSQPELFTKTTFVIIGYYAANFYWQTHTPIFIPSAGKHVQLNGYPADTPLRPIGDAKNNIGIFIKAIIDQPDKTLPGKHVLAHTENITCGEMLQLWGEAQGKTAEYIELRPEEFNKVWPGWAEEIGIMMQFFWLTGAGSAVTTALSHGKPLPTQMESALVDLCDEAIRRHVNIFLDAEQQHVQPGIDKVALDLMRRYNRGDVAVVFNTYQAYLKSTSVTLLDHLHCAKQEDFMIGIKLVRGAYMSTEPRHLIHNTKAETDASYDLIAESLIQGQSTAWKQDESFTSPRLQLFLATHNRASTLKAQELQQSRTNAGLPRIQVQYGQLLGMADEVSFTLLQRNKQDIHSQGSVSEVYKCLTWGTIGDCIFYLLRRANENKDAVSRTLAEYQALRREVVRRVKSVFSF
;
A
#
# COMPACT_ATOMS: atom_id res chain seq x y z
N MET A 1 3.25 -43.61 23.97
CA MET A 1 2.23 -42.55 23.79
C MET A 1 1.46 -42.88 22.54
N GLU A 2 0.16 -42.66 22.53
CA GLU A 2 -0.66 -42.76 21.32
C GLU A 2 -0.19 -41.71 20.30
N LYS A 3 -0.07 -42.10 19.03
CA LYS A 3 0.40 -41.18 17.98
C LYS A 3 -0.66 -40.10 17.73
N LYS A 4 -0.25 -38.85 17.59
CA LYS A 4 -1.17 -37.75 17.24
C LYS A 4 -1.61 -37.91 15.79
N ILE A 5 -2.92 -37.90 15.54
CA ILE A 5 -3.45 -38.01 14.17
C ILE A 5 -3.30 -36.66 13.47
N VAL A 6 -2.60 -36.65 12.34
CA VAL A 6 -2.46 -35.49 11.45
C VAL A 6 -3.25 -35.77 10.18
N THR A 7 -4.36 -35.06 10.01
CA THR A 7 -5.21 -35.20 8.83
C THR A 7 -4.86 -34.14 7.79
N VAL A 8 -4.49 -34.58 6.59
CA VAL A 8 -4.03 -33.74 5.48
C VAL A 8 -5.07 -33.75 4.36
N VAL A 9 -5.69 -32.59 4.13
CA VAL A 9 -6.56 -32.36 2.97
C VAL A 9 -5.70 -31.93 1.78
N GLY A 10 -6.09 -32.34 0.57
CA GLY A 10 -5.27 -32.11 -0.63
C GLY A 10 -4.01 -32.98 -0.65
N ALA A 11 -4.07 -34.15 -0.01
CA ALA A 11 -2.95 -35.07 0.21
C ALA A 11 -2.19 -35.49 -1.06
N THR A 12 -2.89 -35.57 -2.20
CA THR A 12 -2.28 -35.95 -3.49
C THR A 12 -1.74 -34.74 -4.28
N GLY A 13 -1.91 -33.52 -3.77
CA GLY A 13 -1.42 -32.28 -4.38
C GLY A 13 -0.01 -31.92 -3.91
N ILE A 14 0.52 -30.80 -4.41
CA ILE A 14 1.88 -30.32 -4.10
C ILE A 14 2.04 -30.03 -2.61
N GLN A 15 1.13 -29.23 -2.02
CA GLN A 15 1.25 -28.85 -0.61
C GLN A 15 1.05 -30.05 0.31
N GLY A 16 -0.07 -30.76 0.17
CA GLY A 16 -0.41 -31.90 1.03
C GLY A 16 0.62 -33.03 0.92
N GLY A 17 1.11 -33.33 -0.29
CA GLY A 17 2.17 -34.31 -0.49
C GLY A 17 3.46 -33.94 0.23
N SER A 18 3.87 -32.66 0.15
CA SER A 18 5.04 -32.15 0.87
C SER A 18 4.90 -32.30 2.40
N VAL A 19 3.73 -31.95 2.94
CA VAL A 19 3.43 -32.11 4.37
C VAL A 19 3.52 -33.58 4.80
N ILE A 20 2.93 -34.49 4.02
CA ILE A 20 2.98 -35.93 4.29
C ILE A 20 4.43 -36.44 4.26
N ASP A 21 5.19 -36.13 3.21
CA ASP A 21 6.55 -36.64 3.04
C ASP A 21 7.51 -36.17 4.16
N VAL A 22 7.24 -35.01 4.78
CA VAL A 22 8.01 -34.52 5.94
C VAL A 22 7.53 -35.15 7.25
N LEU A 23 6.22 -35.14 7.51
CA LEU A 23 5.68 -35.60 8.81
C LEU A 23 5.70 -37.12 8.97
N LEU A 24 5.65 -37.88 7.86
CA LEU A 24 5.74 -39.34 7.88
C LEU A 24 7.08 -39.86 8.44
N LYS A 25 8.12 -39.01 8.47
CA LYS A 25 9.44 -39.33 9.04
C LYS A 25 9.50 -39.21 10.57
N ASP A 26 8.45 -38.67 11.21
CA ASP A 26 8.40 -38.46 12.66
C ASP A 26 7.40 -39.44 13.29
N ASP A 27 7.91 -40.37 14.08
CA ASP A 27 7.13 -41.46 14.68
C ASP A 27 6.03 -40.99 15.65
N LYS A 28 6.03 -39.70 16.03
CA LYS A 28 4.97 -39.11 16.86
C LYS A 28 3.63 -39.00 16.15
N TYR A 29 3.61 -39.02 14.82
CA TYR A 29 2.41 -38.77 14.04
C TYR A 29 1.88 -40.02 13.35
N HIS A 30 0.55 -40.12 13.33
CA HIS A 30 -0.19 -41.00 12.45
C HIS A 30 -0.80 -40.15 11.35
N ILE A 31 -0.40 -40.38 10.10
CA ILE A 31 -0.79 -39.52 8.99
C ILE A 31 -2.04 -40.07 8.32
N ARG A 32 -3.08 -39.22 8.22
CA ARG A 32 -4.31 -39.50 7.50
C ARG A 32 -4.42 -38.60 6.27
N ALA A 33 -4.43 -39.20 5.09
CA ALA A 33 -4.61 -38.51 3.81
C ALA A 33 -6.08 -38.52 3.39
N VAL A 34 -6.64 -37.33 3.16
CA VAL A 34 -7.99 -37.18 2.59
C VAL A 34 -7.90 -37.11 1.06
N THR A 35 -8.64 -37.99 0.38
CA THR A 35 -8.77 -38.00 -1.09
C THR A 35 -10.22 -38.21 -1.50
N ARG A 36 -10.57 -37.76 -2.72
CA ARG A 36 -11.88 -38.05 -3.32
C ARG A 36 -11.98 -39.47 -3.87
N ASN A 37 -10.84 -40.10 -4.18
CA ASN A 37 -10.77 -41.42 -4.77
C ASN A 37 -9.57 -42.21 -4.19
N CYS A 38 -9.88 -43.14 -3.26
CA CYS A 38 -8.90 -44.03 -2.64
C CYS A 38 -8.27 -45.02 -3.62
N GLU A 39 -8.92 -45.29 -4.76
CA GLU A 39 -8.43 -46.23 -5.78
C GLU A 39 -7.45 -45.61 -6.78
N SER A 40 -7.25 -44.29 -6.72
CA SER A 40 -6.30 -43.60 -7.59
C SER A 40 -4.85 -44.06 -7.34
N GLN A 41 -4.00 -44.00 -8.37
CA GLN A 41 -2.61 -44.42 -8.25
C GLN A 41 -1.86 -43.62 -7.16
N SER A 42 -2.13 -42.33 -7.04
CA SER A 42 -1.54 -41.48 -6.00
C SER A 42 -1.98 -41.90 -4.60
N ALA A 43 -3.26 -42.25 -4.40
CA ALA A 43 -3.77 -42.74 -3.13
C ALA A 43 -3.16 -44.10 -2.75
N LYS A 44 -3.07 -45.02 -3.71
CA LYS A 44 -2.39 -46.32 -3.53
C LYS A 44 -0.91 -46.14 -3.17
N GLY A 45 -0.25 -45.17 -3.79
CA GLY A 45 1.13 -44.80 -3.44
C GLY A 45 1.29 -44.27 -2.01
N LEU A 46 0.34 -43.49 -1.51
CA LEU A 46 0.33 -43.04 -0.11
C LEU A 46 0.09 -44.20 0.86
N ALA A 47 -0.88 -45.07 0.56
CA ALA A 47 -1.17 -46.25 1.38
C ALA A 47 0.05 -47.19 1.47
N ALA A 48 0.77 -47.38 0.36
CA ALA A 48 1.99 -48.19 0.32
C ALA A 48 3.13 -47.60 1.18
N LYS A 49 3.10 -46.30 1.49
CA LYS A 49 4.03 -45.63 2.42
C LYS A 49 3.57 -45.70 3.88
N GLY A 50 2.46 -46.38 4.20
CA GLY A 50 1.92 -46.48 5.55
C GLY A 50 1.00 -45.33 5.98
N VAL A 51 0.52 -44.52 5.03
CA VAL A 51 -0.44 -43.43 5.29
C VAL A 51 -1.86 -44.00 5.30
N GLU A 52 -2.67 -43.63 6.30
CA GLU A 52 -4.10 -43.96 6.31
C GLU A 52 -4.81 -43.13 5.25
N VAL A 53 -5.45 -43.76 4.26
CA VAL A 53 -6.16 -43.05 3.20
C VAL A 53 -7.65 -43.13 3.43
N VAL A 54 -8.30 -41.98 3.55
CA VAL A 54 -9.75 -41.87 3.76
C VAL A 54 -10.42 -41.12 2.63
N GLN A 55 -11.65 -41.55 2.29
CA GLN A 55 -12.44 -40.91 1.25
C GLN A 55 -13.29 -39.78 1.84
N ALA A 56 -13.06 -38.55 1.39
CA ALA A 56 -13.94 -37.41 1.66
C ALA A 56 -13.82 -36.35 0.56
N THR A 57 -14.75 -35.40 0.52
CA THR A 57 -14.77 -34.33 -0.48
C THR A 57 -15.00 -32.97 0.16
N THR A 58 -14.31 -31.95 -0.34
CA THR A 58 -14.46 -30.56 0.15
C THR A 58 -15.83 -29.96 -0.15
N ASN A 59 -16.63 -30.62 -0.99
CA ASN A 59 -18.01 -30.25 -1.29
C ASN A 59 -19.02 -30.76 -0.23
N ASP A 60 -18.62 -31.61 0.71
CA ASP A 60 -19.51 -32.21 1.71
C ASP A 60 -18.90 -32.14 3.11
N VAL A 61 -19.45 -31.26 3.95
CA VAL A 61 -19.04 -31.05 5.35
C VAL A 61 -19.15 -32.33 6.16
N SER A 62 -20.17 -33.16 5.94
CA SER A 62 -20.38 -34.39 6.71
C SER A 62 -19.25 -35.38 6.44
N SER A 63 -18.84 -35.53 5.17
CA SER A 63 -17.70 -36.37 4.80
C SER A 63 -16.39 -35.89 5.42
N LEU A 64 -16.17 -34.57 5.47
CA LEU A 64 -14.99 -33.96 6.08
C LEU A 64 -14.98 -34.16 7.61
N THR A 65 -16.11 -33.94 8.28
CA THR A 65 -16.24 -34.15 9.72
C THR A 65 -15.97 -35.61 10.08
N ALA A 66 -16.44 -36.56 9.29
CA ALA A 66 -16.12 -37.98 9.46
C ALA A 66 -14.61 -38.25 9.30
N ALA A 67 -13.98 -37.69 8.26
CA ALA A 67 -12.54 -37.82 8.03
C ALA A 67 -11.69 -37.18 9.15
N PHE A 68 -12.20 -36.13 9.79
CA PHE A 68 -11.48 -35.39 10.84
C PHE A 68 -11.62 -36.01 12.23
N GLN A 69 -12.46 -37.02 12.43
CA GLN A 69 -12.64 -37.67 13.73
C GLN A 69 -11.31 -38.13 14.35
N GLY A 70 -11.06 -37.72 15.59
CA GLY A 70 -9.84 -38.06 16.33
C GLY A 70 -8.57 -37.28 15.90
N SER A 71 -8.67 -36.37 14.93
CA SER A 71 -7.51 -35.57 14.49
C SER A 71 -7.05 -34.61 15.59
N SER A 72 -5.76 -34.64 15.90
CA SER A 72 -5.12 -33.64 16.76
C SER A 72 -4.67 -32.44 15.94
N ILE A 73 -4.23 -32.67 14.69
CA ILE A 73 -3.75 -31.64 13.77
C ILE A 73 -4.45 -31.82 12.44
N ILE A 74 -4.88 -30.72 11.83
CA ILE A 74 -5.47 -30.73 10.47
C ILE A 74 -4.72 -29.71 9.62
N PHE A 75 -4.22 -30.15 8.47
CA PHE A 75 -3.73 -29.28 7.40
C PHE A 75 -4.80 -29.15 6.30
N GLY A 76 -5.32 -27.94 6.11
CA GLY A 76 -6.37 -27.63 5.14
C GLY A 76 -5.84 -26.80 3.97
N VAL A 77 -6.14 -27.22 2.74
CA VAL A 77 -5.88 -26.48 1.51
C VAL A 77 -6.98 -26.75 0.48
N THR A 78 -7.28 -25.76 -0.34
CA THR A 78 -8.19 -25.84 -1.49
C THR A 78 -7.47 -25.49 -2.79
N ASP A 79 -7.95 -26.03 -3.91
CA ASP A 79 -7.34 -25.91 -5.24
C ASP A 79 -8.16 -24.98 -6.15
N PHE A 80 -7.81 -23.69 -6.15
CA PHE A 80 -8.38 -22.70 -7.07
C PHE A 80 -8.02 -23.00 -8.53
N PHE A 81 -6.74 -23.24 -8.82
CA PHE A 81 -6.25 -23.25 -10.20
C PHE A 81 -6.79 -24.46 -10.99
N GLY A 82 -7.00 -25.59 -10.32
CA GLY A 82 -7.68 -26.74 -10.92
C GLY A 82 -9.14 -26.47 -11.29
N LEU A 83 -9.82 -25.55 -10.60
CA LEU A 83 -11.17 -25.06 -10.93
C LEU A 83 -11.12 -23.97 -11.99
N PHE A 84 -10.19 -23.03 -11.87
CA PHE A 84 -9.99 -21.90 -12.80
C PHE A 84 -9.82 -22.37 -14.25
N VAL A 85 -8.98 -23.38 -14.48
CA VAL A 85 -8.74 -23.93 -15.83
C VAL A 85 -10.01 -24.54 -16.44
N LYS A 86 -10.96 -24.98 -15.62
CA LYS A 86 -12.20 -25.67 -16.06
C LYS A 86 -13.39 -24.73 -16.19
N GLU A 87 -13.57 -23.86 -15.21
CA GLU A 87 -14.80 -23.10 -14.97
C GLU A 87 -14.59 -21.58 -15.10
N GLY A 88 -13.34 -21.13 -15.24
CA GLY A 88 -12.98 -19.72 -15.23
C GLY A 88 -12.94 -19.09 -13.82
N PRO A 89 -12.52 -17.81 -13.72
CA PRO A 89 -12.16 -17.16 -12.45
C PRO A 89 -13.34 -16.99 -11.49
N LEU A 90 -14.48 -16.51 -11.99
CA LEU A 90 -15.66 -16.24 -11.15
C LEU A 90 -16.25 -17.52 -10.55
N LYS A 91 -16.44 -18.55 -11.38
CA LYS A 91 -17.04 -19.81 -10.93
C LYS A 91 -16.07 -20.60 -10.05
N ALA A 92 -14.77 -20.57 -10.36
CA ALA A 92 -13.75 -21.13 -9.47
C ALA A 92 -13.76 -20.47 -8.09
N THR A 93 -13.90 -19.13 -8.03
CA THR A 93 -14.00 -18.39 -6.77
C THR A 93 -15.20 -18.84 -5.94
N GLU A 94 -16.38 -18.96 -6.55
CA GLU A 94 -17.61 -19.39 -5.86
C GLU A 94 -17.49 -20.81 -5.30
N ILE A 95 -17.02 -21.75 -6.12
CA ILE A 95 -16.87 -23.16 -5.74
C ILE A 95 -15.82 -23.28 -4.64
N GLU A 96 -14.65 -22.67 -4.81
CA GLU A 96 -13.58 -22.76 -3.83
C GLU A 96 -13.96 -22.07 -2.52
N SER A 97 -14.67 -20.94 -2.55
CA SER A 97 -15.21 -20.28 -1.35
C SER A 97 -16.05 -21.23 -0.50
N SER A 98 -16.92 -21.99 -1.17
CA SER A 98 -17.79 -22.98 -0.52
C SER A 98 -16.96 -24.13 0.09
N GLN A 99 -15.95 -24.60 -0.64
CA GLN A 99 -15.04 -25.65 -0.17
C GLN A 99 -14.18 -25.22 1.02
N ALA A 100 -13.64 -24.00 0.99
CA ALA A 100 -12.86 -23.41 2.06
C ALA A 100 -13.70 -23.26 3.34
N LEU A 101 -14.94 -22.77 3.20
CA LEU A 101 -15.88 -22.66 4.31
C LEU A 101 -16.25 -24.04 4.89
N ASN A 102 -16.44 -25.05 4.04
CA ASN A 102 -16.75 -26.41 4.48
C ASN A 102 -15.61 -27.03 5.32
N LEU A 103 -14.36 -26.81 4.90
CA LEU A 103 -13.18 -27.24 5.67
C LEU A 103 -13.12 -26.59 7.04
N ALA A 104 -13.33 -25.28 7.12
CA ALA A 104 -13.32 -24.57 8.38
C ALA A 104 -14.47 -25.02 9.31
N LYS A 105 -15.66 -25.28 8.78
CA LYS A 105 -16.80 -25.85 9.54
C LYS A 105 -16.50 -27.23 10.08
N ALA A 106 -15.94 -28.12 9.26
CA ALA A 106 -15.57 -29.46 9.69
C ALA A 106 -14.45 -29.44 10.76
N ALA A 107 -13.47 -28.54 10.61
CA ALA A 107 -12.42 -28.33 11.60
C ALA A 107 -13.00 -27.82 12.92
N ALA A 108 -13.92 -26.84 12.90
CA ALA A 108 -14.63 -26.35 14.09
C ALA A 108 -15.41 -27.47 14.80
N ALA A 109 -15.99 -28.40 14.03
CA ALA A 109 -16.75 -29.53 14.56
C ALA A 109 -15.89 -30.68 15.11
N THR A 110 -14.55 -30.56 15.10
CA THR A 110 -13.62 -31.61 15.55
C THR A 110 -13.16 -31.37 17.00
N PRO A 111 -13.68 -32.10 18.00
CA PRO A 111 -13.41 -31.77 19.41
C PRO A 111 -11.97 -32.01 19.84
N THR A 112 -11.30 -32.99 19.24
CA THR A 112 -9.91 -33.39 19.54
C THR A 112 -8.87 -32.47 18.90
N LEU A 113 -9.30 -31.50 18.09
CA LEU A 113 -8.40 -30.62 17.37
C LEU A 113 -7.60 -29.76 18.33
N GLU A 114 -6.28 -29.80 18.20
CA GLU A 114 -5.33 -28.98 18.95
C GLU A 114 -4.75 -27.88 18.05
N HIS A 115 -4.53 -28.17 16.76
CA HIS A 115 -3.93 -27.23 15.81
C HIS A 115 -4.54 -27.37 14.41
N TYR A 116 -5.21 -26.33 13.95
CA TYR A 116 -5.66 -26.17 12.57
C TYR A 116 -4.66 -25.32 11.79
N ILE A 117 -4.10 -25.86 10.71
CA ILE A 117 -3.18 -25.14 9.84
C ILE A 117 -3.90 -24.93 8.51
N TRP A 118 -4.33 -23.69 8.28
CA TRP A 118 -5.12 -23.32 7.13
C TRP A 118 -4.26 -22.59 6.09
N SER A 119 -4.10 -23.19 4.90
CA SER A 119 -3.41 -22.57 3.77
C SER A 119 -4.29 -21.49 3.13
N THR A 120 -4.04 -20.24 3.52
CA THR A 120 -4.76 -19.06 3.05
C THR A 120 -3.87 -18.14 2.20
N LEU A 121 -4.44 -17.02 1.75
CA LEU A 121 -3.79 -15.94 1.01
C LEU A 121 -4.21 -14.59 1.60
N PRO A 122 -3.49 -13.49 1.31
CA PRO A 122 -3.83 -12.16 1.84
C PRO A 122 -5.27 -11.71 1.50
N ASP A 123 -5.89 -10.97 2.42
CA ASP A 123 -7.11 -10.20 2.13
C ASP A 123 -6.79 -8.95 1.30
N ALA A 124 -6.48 -9.17 0.02
CA ALA A 124 -6.13 -8.11 -0.92
C ALA A 124 -7.24 -7.06 -1.02
N LYS A 125 -8.52 -7.46 -0.99
CA LYS A 125 -9.65 -6.55 -1.04
C LYS A 125 -9.65 -5.60 0.14
N THR A 126 -9.57 -6.10 1.37
CA THR A 126 -9.56 -5.26 2.58
C THR A 126 -8.29 -4.42 2.65
N GLN A 127 -7.12 -5.03 2.42
CA GLN A 127 -5.82 -4.35 2.51
C GLN A 127 -5.65 -3.22 1.49
N SER A 128 -6.26 -3.38 0.32
CA SER A 128 -6.22 -2.39 -0.75
C SER A 128 -7.44 -1.46 -0.77
N SER A 129 -8.31 -1.50 0.26
CA SER A 129 -9.56 -0.73 0.31
C SER A 129 -10.46 -0.92 -0.92
N GLY A 130 -10.51 -2.15 -1.44
CA GLY A 130 -11.29 -2.56 -2.60
C GLY A 130 -10.61 -2.35 -3.95
N LYS A 131 -9.35 -1.88 -3.99
CA LYS A 131 -8.60 -1.65 -5.24
C LYS A 131 -8.29 -2.94 -5.99
N PHE A 132 -7.86 -3.97 -5.28
CA PHE A 132 -7.54 -5.27 -5.85
C PHE A 132 -8.49 -6.33 -5.34
N LEU A 133 -9.19 -6.94 -6.27
CA LEU A 133 -9.98 -8.13 -6.04
C LEU A 133 -9.26 -9.28 -6.73
N VAL A 134 -8.41 -10.00 -5.99
CA VAL A 134 -7.68 -11.16 -6.50
C VAL A 134 -8.55 -12.39 -6.24
N PRO A 135 -9.19 -12.99 -7.26
CA PRO A 135 -10.27 -13.94 -7.00
C PRO A 135 -9.83 -15.20 -6.23
N HIS A 136 -8.65 -15.74 -6.52
CA HIS A 136 -8.07 -16.86 -5.76
C HIS A 136 -7.61 -16.51 -4.33
N PHE A 137 -7.48 -15.23 -3.99
CA PHE A 137 -7.28 -14.79 -2.61
C PHE A 137 -8.63 -14.71 -1.90
N GLU A 138 -9.60 -14.06 -2.55
CA GLU A 138 -10.95 -13.87 -2.00
C GLU A 138 -11.67 -15.16 -1.68
N SER A 139 -11.47 -16.19 -2.49
CA SER A 139 -12.04 -17.51 -2.26
C SER A 139 -11.61 -18.12 -0.92
N LYS A 140 -10.38 -17.87 -0.49
CA LYS A 140 -9.84 -18.37 0.79
C LYS A 140 -10.27 -17.49 1.98
N ASN A 141 -10.39 -16.18 1.76
CA ASN A 141 -10.79 -15.21 2.81
C ASN A 141 -12.18 -15.47 3.42
N VAL A 142 -13.05 -16.24 2.76
CA VAL A 142 -14.33 -16.69 3.35
C VAL A 142 -14.10 -17.61 4.55
N ALA A 143 -13.15 -18.54 4.46
CA ALA A 143 -12.77 -19.38 5.59
C ALA A 143 -12.11 -18.55 6.69
N ASP A 144 -11.25 -17.59 6.34
CA ASP A 144 -10.54 -16.74 7.31
C ASP A 144 -11.52 -15.97 8.19
N ARG A 145 -12.51 -15.32 7.57
CA ARG A 145 -13.58 -14.62 8.29
C ARG A 145 -14.41 -15.55 9.17
N TYR A 146 -14.74 -16.75 8.67
CA TYR A 146 -15.46 -17.74 9.47
C TYR A 146 -14.63 -18.18 10.69
N ILE A 147 -13.36 -18.53 10.50
CA ILE A 147 -12.46 -18.95 11.59
C ILE A 147 -12.33 -17.83 12.63
N GLN A 148 -12.11 -16.58 12.20
CA GLN A 148 -12.04 -15.42 13.09
C GLN A 148 -13.34 -15.19 13.88
N SER A 149 -14.49 -15.58 13.32
CA SER A 149 -15.79 -15.51 14.02
C SER A 149 -16.02 -16.64 15.03
N GLN A 150 -15.16 -17.66 15.07
CA GLN A 150 -15.28 -18.84 15.93
C GLN A 150 -14.11 -18.88 16.94
N PRO A 151 -14.28 -18.35 18.17
CA PRO A 151 -13.17 -18.19 19.14
C PRO A 151 -12.42 -19.50 19.44
N GLU A 152 -13.14 -20.63 19.59
CA GLU A 152 -12.52 -21.92 19.89
C GLU A 152 -11.65 -22.43 18.73
N LEU A 153 -12.09 -22.25 17.48
CA LEU A 153 -11.29 -22.64 16.32
C LEU A 153 -10.14 -21.65 16.10
N PHE A 154 -10.39 -20.35 16.25
CA PHE A 154 -9.39 -19.30 16.08
C PHE A 154 -8.18 -19.50 16.99
N THR A 155 -8.42 -19.85 18.27
CA THR A 155 -7.34 -20.08 19.23
C THR A 155 -6.43 -21.25 18.85
N LYS A 156 -6.96 -22.21 18.07
CA LYS A 156 -6.25 -23.38 17.56
C LYS A 156 -5.71 -23.19 16.15
N THR A 157 -5.92 -22.03 15.51
CA THR A 157 -5.60 -21.85 14.09
C THR A 157 -4.29 -21.10 13.85
N THR A 158 -3.48 -21.59 12.92
CA THR A 158 -2.44 -20.83 12.22
C THR A 158 -2.83 -20.64 10.76
N PHE A 159 -2.80 -19.40 10.29
CA PHE A 159 -3.00 -19.05 8.89
C PHE A 159 -1.65 -19.11 8.18
N VAL A 160 -1.46 -20.05 7.25
CA VAL A 160 -0.21 -20.15 6.50
C VAL A 160 -0.41 -19.57 5.10
N ILE A 161 0.46 -18.62 4.72
CA ILE A 161 0.52 -18.04 3.38
C ILE A 161 1.74 -18.64 2.70
N ILE A 162 1.52 -19.46 1.67
CA ILE A 162 2.63 -20.04 0.92
C ILE A 162 3.07 -19.07 -0.18
N GLY A 163 4.37 -18.80 -0.23
CA GLY A 163 5.00 -17.97 -1.25
C GLY A 163 4.92 -18.54 -2.66
N TYR A 164 5.43 -17.78 -3.63
CA TYR A 164 5.35 -18.09 -5.06
C TYR A 164 6.13 -19.37 -5.42
N TYR A 165 5.56 -20.24 -6.24
CA TYR A 165 6.18 -21.54 -6.54
C TYR A 165 7.17 -21.39 -7.70
N ALA A 166 8.38 -21.96 -7.58
CA ALA A 166 9.29 -22.01 -8.71
C ALA A 166 8.69 -22.78 -9.90
N ALA A 167 7.87 -23.81 -9.61
CA ALA A 167 7.12 -24.57 -10.60
C ALA A 167 6.13 -23.72 -11.42
N ASN A 168 5.84 -22.47 -11.02
CA ASN A 168 4.96 -21.63 -11.81
C ASN A 168 5.53 -21.28 -13.19
N PHE A 169 6.85 -21.38 -13.38
CA PHE A 169 7.52 -21.26 -14.68
C PHE A 169 7.15 -22.37 -15.69
N TYR A 170 6.38 -23.39 -15.27
CA TYR A 170 5.78 -24.38 -16.18
C TYR A 170 4.41 -23.95 -16.72
N TRP A 171 3.78 -22.92 -16.13
CA TRP A 171 2.56 -22.36 -16.69
C TRP A 171 2.91 -21.47 -17.88
N GLN A 172 2.19 -21.63 -18.98
CA GLN A 172 2.41 -20.90 -20.24
C GLN A 172 2.49 -19.37 -20.07
N THR A 173 1.79 -18.83 -19.08
CA THR A 173 1.78 -17.40 -18.75
C THR A 173 3.09 -16.88 -18.16
N HIS A 174 3.91 -17.76 -17.56
CA HIS A 174 5.17 -17.40 -16.93
C HIS A 174 6.38 -18.07 -17.60
N THR A 175 6.18 -19.12 -18.40
CA THR A 175 7.27 -19.76 -19.14
C THR A 175 7.89 -18.77 -20.13
N PRO A 176 9.21 -18.52 -20.06
CA PRO A 176 9.87 -17.67 -21.07
C PRO A 176 9.81 -18.31 -22.46
N ILE A 177 9.33 -17.55 -23.45
CA ILE A 177 9.10 -17.99 -24.83
C ILE A 177 10.38 -17.76 -25.64
N PHE A 178 10.87 -18.78 -26.35
CA PHE A 178 12.02 -18.62 -27.23
C PHE A 178 11.65 -17.84 -28.50
N ILE A 179 12.41 -16.80 -28.82
CA ILE A 179 12.28 -15.98 -30.02
C ILE A 179 13.44 -16.29 -30.97
N PRO A 180 13.23 -17.10 -32.04
CA PRO A 180 14.32 -17.58 -32.89
C PRO A 180 15.13 -16.48 -33.57
N SER A 181 14.47 -15.41 -34.03
CA SER A 181 15.13 -14.28 -34.71
C SER A 181 16.03 -13.47 -33.77
N ALA A 182 15.75 -13.48 -32.47
CA ALA A 182 16.54 -12.77 -31.47
C ALA A 182 17.57 -13.69 -30.77
N GLY A 183 17.41 -15.01 -30.87
CA GLY A 183 18.23 -15.98 -30.14
C GLY A 183 18.08 -15.89 -28.61
N LYS A 184 16.96 -15.37 -28.12
CA LYS A 184 16.70 -15.10 -26.69
C LYS A 184 15.37 -15.70 -26.27
N HIS A 185 15.23 -16.00 -24.97
CA HIS A 185 13.94 -16.25 -24.36
C HIS A 185 13.35 -14.92 -23.87
N VAL A 186 12.04 -14.78 -23.94
CA VAL A 186 11.32 -13.57 -23.55
C VAL A 186 10.19 -13.95 -22.61
N GLN A 187 10.12 -13.32 -21.45
CA GLN A 187 8.97 -13.41 -20.56
C GLN A 187 8.13 -12.14 -20.72
N LEU A 188 6.86 -12.31 -21.08
CA LEU A 188 5.91 -11.22 -21.26
C LEU A 188 5.05 -11.10 -20.00
N ASN A 189 5.03 -9.94 -19.34
CA ASN A 189 4.26 -9.73 -18.12
C ASN A 189 3.55 -8.37 -18.12
N GLY A 190 2.38 -8.29 -17.48
CA GLY A 190 1.59 -7.05 -17.34
C GLY A 190 1.95 -6.21 -16.11
N TYR A 191 3.17 -6.37 -15.58
CA TYR A 191 3.67 -5.76 -14.36
C TYR A 191 5.19 -5.56 -14.44
N PRO A 192 5.77 -4.65 -13.64
CA PRO A 192 7.20 -4.34 -13.72
C PRO A 192 8.13 -5.48 -13.30
N ALA A 193 9.34 -5.50 -13.88
CA ALA A 193 10.38 -6.47 -13.52
C ALA A 193 10.80 -6.37 -12.04
N ASP A 194 10.71 -5.17 -11.44
CA ASP A 194 11.03 -4.93 -10.02
C ASP A 194 9.88 -5.29 -9.05
N THR A 195 8.78 -5.87 -9.56
CA THR A 195 7.67 -6.37 -8.73
C THR A 195 8.22 -7.37 -7.69
N PRO A 196 7.98 -7.14 -6.39
CA PRO A 196 8.53 -7.98 -5.34
C PRO A 196 7.86 -9.37 -5.32
N LEU A 197 8.69 -10.39 -5.20
CA LEU A 197 8.32 -11.79 -5.18
C LEU A 197 8.91 -12.48 -3.94
N ARG A 198 8.11 -13.33 -3.31
CA ARG A 198 8.53 -14.13 -2.15
C ARG A 198 8.39 -15.59 -2.50
N PRO A 199 9.36 -16.18 -3.22
CA PRO A 199 9.25 -17.57 -3.63
C PRO A 199 9.41 -18.52 -2.44
N ILE A 200 8.65 -19.62 -2.46
CA ILE A 200 8.90 -20.79 -1.61
C ILE A 200 9.94 -21.74 -2.23
N GLY A 201 10.39 -21.45 -3.46
CA GLY A 201 11.27 -22.32 -4.22
C GLY A 201 10.55 -23.60 -4.66
N ASP A 202 11.17 -24.75 -4.41
CA ASP A 202 10.55 -26.05 -4.67
C ASP A 202 9.47 -26.36 -3.63
N ALA A 203 8.24 -26.05 -4.00
CA ALA A 203 7.05 -26.26 -3.18
C ALA A 203 6.85 -27.71 -2.74
N LYS A 204 7.34 -28.72 -3.49
CA LYS A 204 7.21 -30.13 -3.10
C LYS A 204 8.10 -30.49 -1.91
N ASN A 205 9.23 -29.82 -1.77
CA ASN A 205 10.20 -30.10 -0.72
C ASN A 205 10.08 -29.13 0.46
N ASN A 206 9.82 -27.85 0.19
CA ASN A 206 9.92 -26.81 1.22
C ASN A 206 8.66 -26.65 2.07
N ILE A 207 7.46 -26.87 1.52
CA ILE A 207 6.20 -26.59 2.24
C ILE A 207 6.10 -27.43 3.51
N GLY A 208 6.34 -28.74 3.42
CA GLY A 208 6.28 -29.64 4.57
C GLY A 208 7.24 -29.25 5.69
N ILE A 209 8.41 -28.67 5.36
CA ILE A 209 9.39 -28.19 6.33
C ILE A 209 8.80 -27.01 7.13
N PHE A 210 8.17 -26.04 6.45
CA PHE A 210 7.49 -24.93 7.12
C PHE A 210 6.31 -25.41 7.98
N ILE A 211 5.50 -26.34 7.47
CA ILE A 211 4.36 -26.87 8.23
C ILE A 211 4.85 -27.63 9.48
N LYS A 212 5.92 -28.42 9.38
CA LYS A 212 6.54 -29.05 10.55
C LYS A 212 7.03 -28.00 11.55
N ALA A 213 7.70 -26.95 11.08
CA ALA A 213 8.17 -25.87 11.96
C ALA A 213 7.03 -25.11 12.66
N ILE A 214 5.86 -24.99 12.01
CA ILE A 214 4.63 -24.45 12.60
C ILE A 214 4.12 -25.36 13.73
N ILE A 215 4.04 -26.67 13.45
CA ILE A 215 3.60 -27.67 14.45
C ILE A 215 4.55 -27.72 15.66
N ASP A 216 5.85 -27.61 15.42
CA ASP A 216 6.88 -27.70 16.47
C ASP A 216 7.00 -26.41 17.31
N GLN A 217 6.41 -25.29 16.86
CA GLN A 217 6.51 -23.98 17.53
C GLN A 217 5.15 -23.31 17.75
N PRO A 218 4.18 -23.98 18.40
CA PRO A 218 2.82 -23.46 18.58
C PRO A 218 2.82 -22.12 19.35
N ASP A 219 3.75 -21.91 20.27
CA ASP A 219 3.88 -20.65 21.03
C ASP A 219 4.17 -19.42 20.14
N LYS A 220 4.72 -19.63 18.94
CA LYS A 220 4.99 -18.56 17.97
C LYS A 220 3.90 -18.42 16.91
N THR A 221 3.15 -19.49 16.65
CA THR A 221 2.24 -19.57 15.50
C THR A 221 0.76 -19.59 15.88
N LEU A 222 0.45 -19.77 17.16
CA LEU A 222 -0.88 -19.66 17.73
C LEU A 222 -0.97 -18.45 18.69
N PRO A 223 -2.19 -18.02 19.04
CA PRO A 223 -3.44 -18.22 18.31
C PRO A 223 -3.55 -17.26 17.11
N GLY A 224 -4.13 -17.73 16.01
CA GLY A 224 -4.53 -16.88 14.88
C GLY A 224 -3.41 -16.11 14.18
N LYS A 225 -2.15 -16.58 14.28
CA LYS A 225 -1.03 -15.91 13.61
C LYS A 225 -1.01 -16.23 12.13
N HIS A 226 -0.52 -15.28 11.34
CA HIS A 226 -0.22 -15.46 9.94
C HIS A 226 1.27 -15.79 9.79
N VAL A 227 1.58 -16.90 9.13
CA VAL A 227 2.95 -17.35 8.85
C VAL A 227 3.15 -17.31 7.34
N LEU A 228 4.03 -16.43 6.87
CA LEU A 228 4.42 -16.35 5.47
C LEU A 228 5.59 -17.31 5.22
N ALA A 229 5.35 -18.37 4.45
CA ALA A 229 6.37 -19.36 4.09
C ALA A 229 7.02 -18.94 2.76
N HIS A 230 8.27 -18.50 2.82
CA HIS A 230 9.09 -18.20 1.66
C HIS A 230 10.59 -18.42 1.99
N THR A 231 11.40 -18.69 0.98
CA THR A 231 12.84 -18.93 1.13
C THR A 231 13.68 -17.70 0.80
N GLU A 232 13.18 -16.82 -0.07
CA GLU A 232 13.93 -15.67 -0.58
C GLU A 232 13.02 -14.44 -0.72
N ASN A 233 13.62 -13.26 -0.82
CA ASN A 233 12.98 -12.03 -1.27
C ASN A 233 13.71 -11.58 -2.53
N ILE A 234 13.05 -11.66 -3.67
CA ILE A 234 13.60 -11.32 -4.99
C ILE A 234 12.55 -10.56 -5.79
N THR A 235 12.90 -10.08 -6.96
CA THR A 235 11.97 -9.47 -7.92
C THR A 235 11.59 -10.45 -9.02
N CYS A 236 10.54 -10.16 -9.79
CA CYS A 236 10.17 -10.96 -10.96
C CYS A 236 11.30 -11.03 -12.01
N GLY A 237 12.05 -9.93 -12.20
CA GLY A 237 13.20 -9.87 -13.09
C GLY A 237 14.36 -10.73 -12.61
N GLU A 238 14.71 -10.67 -11.33
CA GLU A 238 15.75 -11.53 -10.73
C GLU A 238 15.36 -13.01 -10.82
N MET A 239 14.10 -13.35 -10.59
CA MET A 239 13.61 -14.73 -10.76
C MET A 239 13.78 -15.22 -12.21
N LEU A 240 13.54 -14.36 -13.21
CA LEU A 240 13.77 -14.69 -14.61
C LEU A 240 15.27 -14.88 -14.93
N GLN A 241 16.13 -14.06 -14.34
CA GLN A 241 17.59 -14.20 -14.48
C GLN A 241 18.07 -15.53 -13.90
N LEU A 242 17.65 -15.88 -12.68
CA LEU A 242 17.94 -17.18 -12.05
C LEU A 242 17.47 -18.36 -12.91
N TRP A 243 16.29 -18.25 -13.52
CA TRP A 243 15.81 -19.25 -14.47
C TRP A 243 16.73 -19.35 -15.71
N GLY A 244 17.15 -18.23 -16.26
CA GLY A 244 18.07 -18.19 -17.41
C GLY A 244 19.41 -18.85 -17.10
N GLU A 245 20.02 -18.49 -15.97
CA GLU A 245 21.28 -19.07 -15.49
C GLU A 245 21.17 -20.58 -15.28
N ALA A 246 20.12 -21.04 -14.58
CA ALA A 246 19.90 -22.45 -14.30
C ALA A 246 19.68 -23.30 -15.57
N GLN A 247 19.19 -22.68 -16.65
CA GLN A 247 18.94 -23.36 -17.92
C GLN A 247 20.05 -23.16 -18.96
N GLY A 248 21.07 -22.34 -18.67
CA GLY A 248 22.07 -21.92 -19.66
C GLY A 248 21.46 -21.12 -20.82
N LYS A 249 20.45 -20.29 -20.54
CA LYS A 249 19.66 -19.53 -21.51
C LYS A 249 19.70 -18.04 -21.21
N THR A 250 19.77 -17.22 -22.25
CA THR A 250 19.51 -15.78 -22.15
C THR A 250 18.00 -15.52 -22.13
N ALA A 251 17.56 -14.71 -21.17
CA ALA A 251 16.17 -14.34 -20.97
C ALA A 251 16.02 -12.82 -20.85
N GLU A 252 14.98 -12.26 -21.46
CA GLU A 252 14.63 -10.84 -21.38
C GLU A 252 13.23 -10.70 -20.77
N TYR A 253 13.09 -9.75 -19.85
CA TYR A 253 11.80 -9.39 -19.27
C TYR A 253 11.19 -8.27 -20.10
N ILE A 254 9.98 -8.48 -20.63
CA ILE A 254 9.25 -7.45 -21.36
C ILE A 254 7.96 -7.16 -20.61
N GLU A 255 7.88 -5.94 -20.10
CA GLU A 255 6.67 -5.40 -19.52
C GLU A 255 5.71 -4.95 -20.63
N LEU A 256 4.48 -5.46 -20.58
CA LEU A 256 3.35 -5.07 -21.40
C LEU A 256 2.40 -4.21 -20.58
N ARG A 257 1.60 -3.38 -21.25
CA ARG A 257 0.48 -2.72 -20.56
C ARG A 257 -0.52 -3.80 -20.09
N PRO A 258 -1.22 -3.60 -18.96
CA PRO A 258 -2.19 -4.59 -18.46
C PRO A 258 -3.23 -5.01 -19.50
N GLU A 259 -3.69 -4.08 -20.35
CA GLU A 259 -4.66 -4.37 -21.40
C GLU A 259 -4.07 -5.24 -22.53
N GLU A 260 -2.77 -5.08 -22.80
CA GLU A 260 -2.04 -5.89 -23.79
C GLU A 260 -1.76 -7.28 -23.23
N PHE A 261 -1.37 -7.37 -21.95
CA PHE A 261 -1.21 -8.63 -21.25
C PHE A 261 -2.53 -9.43 -21.24
N ASN A 262 -3.67 -8.77 -21.02
CA ASN A 262 -4.99 -9.42 -21.09
C ASN A 262 -5.36 -9.93 -22.49
N LYS A 263 -4.93 -9.24 -23.56
CA LYS A 263 -5.13 -9.73 -24.94
C LYS A 263 -4.32 -10.99 -25.23
N VAL A 264 -3.13 -11.10 -24.67
CA VAL A 264 -2.27 -12.28 -24.83
C VAL A 264 -2.75 -13.43 -23.93
N TRP A 265 -3.14 -13.13 -22.70
CA TRP A 265 -3.51 -14.10 -21.67
C TRP A 265 -4.87 -13.76 -21.03
N PRO A 266 -5.99 -13.94 -21.76
CA PRO A 266 -7.31 -13.61 -21.24
C PRO A 266 -7.62 -14.40 -19.96
N GLY A 267 -8.23 -13.74 -18.98
CA GLY A 267 -8.54 -14.29 -17.65
C GLY A 267 -7.35 -14.36 -16.70
N TRP A 268 -6.16 -14.72 -17.18
CA TRP A 268 -4.95 -14.73 -16.34
C TRP A 268 -4.50 -13.32 -15.91
N ALA A 269 -4.75 -12.32 -16.75
CA ALA A 269 -4.54 -10.92 -16.36
C ALA A 269 -5.44 -10.49 -15.20
N GLU A 270 -6.68 -10.99 -15.17
CA GLU A 270 -7.67 -10.74 -14.11
C GLU A 270 -7.40 -11.55 -12.83
N GLU A 271 -6.45 -12.48 -12.87
CA GLU A 271 -6.01 -13.29 -11.73
C GLU A 271 -4.61 -12.91 -11.27
N ILE A 272 -3.61 -13.35 -12.03
CA ILE A 272 -2.19 -13.19 -11.70
C ILE A 272 -1.76 -11.75 -11.94
N GLY A 273 -2.26 -11.08 -12.99
CA GLY A 273 -1.93 -9.68 -13.25
C GLY A 273 -2.36 -8.78 -12.08
N ILE A 274 -3.59 -8.92 -11.61
CA ILE A 274 -4.11 -8.20 -10.43
C ILE A 274 -3.32 -8.54 -9.17
N MET A 275 -2.98 -9.81 -8.95
CA MET A 275 -2.15 -10.23 -7.81
C MET A 275 -0.77 -9.56 -7.83
N MET A 276 -0.11 -9.54 -8.99
CA MET A 276 1.22 -8.95 -9.14
C MET A 276 1.17 -7.42 -8.99
N GLN A 277 0.13 -6.77 -9.49
CA GLN A 277 -0.11 -5.35 -9.21
C GLN A 277 -0.37 -5.09 -7.71
N PHE A 278 -1.07 -5.99 -7.01
CA PHE A 278 -1.24 -5.91 -5.56
C PHE A 278 0.11 -6.02 -4.83
N PHE A 279 0.99 -6.94 -5.26
CA PHE A 279 2.34 -7.04 -4.71
C PHE A 279 3.19 -5.81 -5.02
N TRP A 280 2.96 -5.16 -6.16
CA TRP A 280 3.62 -3.93 -6.56
C TRP A 280 3.11 -2.68 -5.82
N LEU A 281 1.83 -2.61 -5.40
CA LEU A 281 1.17 -1.42 -4.83
C LEU A 281 1.72 -0.91 -3.48
N THR A 282 2.83 -1.41 -2.98
CA THR A 282 3.64 -0.54 -2.12
C THR A 282 4.18 0.57 -3.02
N GLY A 283 3.58 1.77 -3.05
CA GLY A 283 3.83 2.81 -4.07
C GLY A 283 5.28 3.29 -4.24
N ALA A 284 6.17 2.97 -3.30
CA ALA A 284 7.61 3.19 -3.41
C ALA A 284 8.41 1.89 -3.61
N GLY A 285 7.75 0.75 -3.71
CA GLY A 285 8.32 -0.59 -3.56
C GLY A 285 8.51 -0.97 -2.08
N SER A 286 8.38 -2.24 -1.76
CA SER A 286 8.48 -2.72 -0.37
C SER A 286 9.83 -2.40 0.28
N ALA A 287 10.90 -2.35 -0.51
CA ALA A 287 12.25 -1.99 -0.07
C ALA A 287 12.30 -0.53 0.41
N VAL A 288 11.75 0.42 -0.36
CA VAL A 288 11.71 1.83 0.03
C VAL A 288 10.79 2.03 1.23
N THR A 289 9.59 1.46 1.22
CA THR A 289 8.65 1.58 2.35
C THR A 289 9.25 1.02 3.65
N THR A 290 9.98 -0.10 3.56
CA THR A 290 10.69 -0.68 4.71
C THR A 290 11.85 0.22 5.15
N ALA A 291 12.61 0.80 4.20
CA ALA A 291 13.69 1.71 4.53
C ALA A 291 13.17 2.96 5.25
N LEU A 292 12.10 3.58 4.72
CA LEU A 292 11.46 4.76 5.30
C LEU A 292 10.90 4.48 6.72
N SER A 293 10.20 3.36 6.91
CA SER A 293 9.60 3.04 8.21
C SER A 293 10.61 2.73 9.31
N HIS A 294 11.80 2.23 8.94
CA HIS A 294 12.88 1.92 9.87
C HIS A 294 13.99 2.98 9.91
N GLY A 295 13.83 4.10 9.19
CA GLY A 295 14.85 5.15 9.09
C GLY A 295 16.19 4.71 8.47
N LYS A 296 16.17 3.65 7.65
CA LYS A 296 17.34 3.12 6.94
C LYS A 296 17.61 3.90 5.64
N PRO A 297 18.83 3.85 5.09
CA PRO A 297 19.12 4.40 3.77
C PRO A 297 18.18 3.85 2.71
N LEU A 298 17.85 4.69 1.73
CA LEU A 298 16.99 4.27 0.62
C LEU A 298 17.77 3.32 -0.31
N PRO A 299 17.09 2.42 -1.03
CA PRO A 299 17.71 1.68 -2.12
C PRO A 299 18.38 2.63 -3.12
N THR A 300 19.56 2.27 -3.63
CA THR A 300 20.38 3.11 -4.52
C THR A 300 19.60 3.61 -5.75
N GLN A 301 18.72 2.77 -6.31
CA GLN A 301 17.84 3.15 -7.41
C GLN A 301 16.96 4.35 -7.05
N MET A 302 16.32 4.34 -5.87
CA MET A 302 15.44 5.42 -5.42
C MET A 302 16.25 6.69 -5.13
N GLU A 303 17.43 6.57 -4.52
CA GLU A 303 18.32 7.71 -4.29
C GLU A 303 18.75 8.35 -5.61
N SER A 304 19.13 7.55 -6.60
CA SER A 304 19.48 8.03 -7.95
C SER A 304 18.31 8.75 -8.60
N ALA A 305 17.11 8.17 -8.57
CA ALA A 305 15.93 8.78 -9.16
C ALA A 305 15.57 10.14 -8.50
N LEU A 306 15.71 10.25 -7.17
CA LEU A 306 15.50 11.51 -6.46
C LEU A 306 16.53 12.58 -6.85
N VAL A 307 17.79 12.19 -7.02
CA VAL A 307 18.87 13.08 -7.49
C VAL A 307 18.59 13.56 -8.91
N ASP A 308 18.31 12.64 -9.84
CA ASP A 308 18.01 12.97 -11.24
C ASP A 308 16.81 13.92 -11.35
N LEU A 309 15.78 13.68 -10.53
CA LEU A 309 14.58 14.53 -10.48
C LEU A 309 14.89 15.92 -9.92
N CYS A 310 15.74 16.03 -8.89
CA CYS A 310 16.18 17.33 -8.36
C CYS A 310 17.02 18.11 -9.37
N ASP A 311 17.96 17.44 -10.05
CA ASP A 311 18.83 18.06 -11.05
C ASP A 311 18.00 18.58 -12.24
N GLU A 312 17.03 17.79 -12.71
CA GLU A 312 16.11 18.20 -13.78
C GLU A 312 15.16 19.33 -13.34
N ALA A 313 14.69 19.31 -12.09
CA ALA A 313 13.85 20.37 -11.53
C ALA A 313 14.59 21.71 -11.48
N ILE A 314 15.86 21.70 -11.07
CA ILE A 314 16.73 22.88 -11.10
C ILE A 314 16.90 23.38 -12.54
N ARG A 315 17.20 22.48 -13.48
CA ARG A 315 17.37 22.83 -14.90
C ARG A 315 16.12 23.45 -15.52
N ARG A 316 14.93 23.03 -15.07
CA ARG A 316 13.64 23.55 -15.53
C ARG A 316 13.09 24.70 -14.70
N HIS A 317 13.77 25.09 -13.63
CA HIS A 317 13.29 26.11 -12.68
C HIS A 317 11.90 25.78 -12.10
N VAL A 318 11.69 24.53 -11.68
CA VAL A 318 10.45 24.08 -11.04
C VAL A 318 10.72 23.61 -9.61
N ASN A 319 9.71 23.71 -8.74
CA ASN A 319 9.79 23.21 -7.37
C ASN A 319 9.30 21.76 -7.28
N ILE A 320 9.91 21.00 -6.37
CA ILE A 320 9.51 19.63 -6.01
C ILE A 320 8.86 19.67 -4.64
N PHE A 321 7.68 19.06 -4.54
CA PHE A 321 6.97 18.91 -3.27
C PHE A 321 6.92 17.44 -2.91
N LEU A 322 7.62 17.04 -1.84
CA LEU A 322 7.47 15.70 -1.29
C LEU A 322 6.15 15.65 -0.53
N ASP A 323 5.25 14.78 -0.96
CA ASP A 323 3.98 14.58 -0.29
C ASP A 323 4.18 13.89 1.06
N ALA A 324 3.32 14.24 2.01
CA ALA A 324 3.26 13.57 3.30
C ALA A 324 2.49 12.25 3.15
N GLU A 325 2.82 11.28 4.00
CA GLU A 325 2.18 9.97 4.10
C GLU A 325 1.76 9.68 5.55
N GLN A 326 1.36 8.44 5.87
CA GLN A 326 0.99 8.05 7.23
C GLN A 326 2.20 8.11 8.18
N GLN A 327 1.94 8.31 9.48
CA GLN A 327 2.99 8.57 10.47
C GLN A 327 4.04 7.46 10.60
N HIS A 328 3.71 6.22 10.20
CA HIS A 328 4.66 5.10 10.25
C HIS A 328 5.86 5.22 9.29
N VAL A 329 5.78 6.08 8.26
CA VAL A 329 6.85 6.29 7.26
C VAL A 329 7.28 7.76 7.17
N GLN A 330 6.44 8.67 7.67
CA GLN A 330 6.69 10.11 7.61
C GLN A 330 8.07 10.53 8.17
N PRO A 331 8.58 9.99 9.29
CA PRO A 331 9.92 10.35 9.77
C PRO A 331 11.05 10.00 8.78
N GLY A 332 10.89 8.91 8.03
CA GLY A 332 11.83 8.56 6.96
C GLY A 332 11.75 9.54 5.78
N ILE A 333 10.54 9.93 5.39
CA ILE A 333 10.30 10.92 4.33
C ILE A 333 10.87 12.28 4.74
N ASP A 334 10.67 12.69 5.99
CA ASP A 334 11.19 13.94 6.55
C ASP A 334 12.72 13.99 6.47
N LYS A 335 13.40 12.90 6.83
CA LYS A 335 14.85 12.78 6.73
C LYS A 335 15.33 12.94 5.27
N VAL A 336 14.68 12.23 4.34
CA VAL A 336 14.99 12.33 2.90
C VAL A 336 14.77 13.75 2.40
N ALA A 337 13.67 14.40 2.79
CA ALA A 337 13.37 15.77 2.41
C ALA A 337 14.44 16.74 2.91
N LEU A 338 14.85 16.63 4.18
CA LEU A 338 15.94 17.43 4.75
C LEU A 338 17.27 17.20 4.03
N ASP A 339 17.62 15.95 3.73
CA ASP A 339 18.85 15.61 3.00
C ASP A 339 18.86 16.22 1.58
N LEU A 340 17.73 16.20 0.89
CA LEU A 340 17.59 16.85 -0.41
C LEU A 340 17.65 18.38 -0.29
N MET A 341 17.00 18.99 0.72
CA MET A 341 17.10 20.43 0.96
C MET A 341 18.54 20.87 1.30
N ARG A 342 19.27 20.09 2.10
CA ARG A 342 20.69 20.33 2.38
C ARG A 342 21.53 20.33 1.11
N ARG A 343 21.19 19.52 0.11
CA ARG A 343 21.91 19.49 -1.17
C ARG A 343 21.50 20.61 -2.11
N TYR A 344 20.20 20.85 -2.26
CA TYR A 344 19.66 21.62 -3.37
C TYR A 344 19.09 22.99 -3.01
N ASN A 345 18.68 23.21 -1.75
CA ASN A 345 18.11 24.50 -1.31
C ASN A 345 19.19 25.46 -0.78
N ARG A 346 20.28 25.64 -1.55
CA ARG A 346 21.39 26.53 -1.15
C ARG A 346 21.24 27.96 -1.66
N GLY A 347 20.47 28.17 -2.72
CA GLY A 347 20.21 29.49 -3.30
C GLY A 347 19.16 30.32 -2.57
N ASP A 348 18.66 31.34 -3.26
CA ASP A 348 17.62 32.26 -2.77
C ASP A 348 16.18 31.75 -2.98
N VAL A 349 16.03 30.59 -3.63
CA VAL A 349 14.74 29.94 -3.88
C VAL A 349 14.82 28.47 -3.46
N ALA A 350 13.78 27.97 -2.80
CA ALA A 350 13.71 26.57 -2.42
C ALA A 350 13.37 25.72 -3.65
N VAL A 351 14.15 24.68 -3.91
CA VAL A 351 13.85 23.70 -4.96
C VAL A 351 12.93 22.63 -4.38
N VAL A 352 13.25 22.14 -3.18
CA VAL A 352 12.58 21.03 -2.53
C VAL A 352 11.75 21.54 -1.35
N PHE A 353 10.49 21.08 -1.27
CA PHE A 353 9.54 21.36 -0.21
C PHE A 353 9.13 20.07 0.49
N ASN A 354 9.05 20.09 1.82
CA ASN A 354 8.47 19.01 2.60
C ASN A 354 7.03 19.37 3.00
N THR A 355 6.14 18.37 3.07
CA THR A 355 4.74 18.55 3.43
C THR A 355 4.51 18.29 4.91
N TYR A 356 3.93 19.26 5.63
CA TYR A 356 3.60 19.18 7.05
C TYR A 356 2.09 19.14 7.25
N GLN A 357 1.61 18.15 8.01
CA GLN A 357 0.17 17.89 8.20
C GLN A 357 -0.34 18.41 9.54
N ALA A 358 -1.06 19.52 9.56
CA ALA A 358 -1.47 20.22 10.78
C ALA A 358 -2.50 19.46 11.66
N TYR A 359 -3.11 18.37 11.18
CA TYR A 359 -4.01 17.53 11.99
C TYR A 359 -3.28 16.72 13.06
N LEU A 360 -1.97 16.51 12.90
CA LEU A 360 -1.14 15.80 13.87
C LEU A 360 -0.72 16.75 14.98
N LYS A 361 -0.86 16.29 16.24
CA LYS A 361 -0.44 17.06 17.43
C LYS A 361 1.06 17.33 17.49
N SER A 362 1.86 16.52 16.80
CA SER A 362 3.33 16.62 16.77
C SER A 362 3.87 17.61 15.74
N THR A 363 3.05 18.06 14.78
CA THR A 363 3.55 18.80 13.60
C THR A 363 4.27 20.09 13.96
N SER A 364 3.81 20.83 14.96
CA SER A 364 4.48 22.06 15.40
C SER A 364 5.88 21.80 15.96
N VAL A 365 6.06 20.71 16.70
CA VAL A 365 7.33 20.29 17.29
C VAL A 365 8.28 19.80 16.20
N THR A 366 7.82 18.90 15.33
CA THR A 366 8.63 18.39 14.21
C THR A 366 9.10 19.51 13.29
N LEU A 367 8.21 20.46 12.96
CA LEU A 367 8.59 21.60 12.13
C LEU A 367 9.60 22.51 12.84
N LEU A 368 9.50 22.71 14.15
CA LEU A 368 10.48 23.47 14.92
C LEU A 368 11.87 22.84 14.84
N ASP A 369 11.97 21.52 15.02
CA ASP A 369 13.23 20.79 14.90
C ASP A 369 13.85 20.95 13.50
N HIS A 370 13.02 20.89 12.45
CA HIS A 370 13.47 21.08 11.08
C HIS A 370 13.90 22.54 10.80
N LEU A 371 13.22 23.53 11.37
CA LEU A 371 13.62 24.94 11.31
C LEU A 371 14.98 25.16 11.99
N HIS A 372 15.22 24.52 13.14
CA HIS A 372 16.53 24.57 13.81
C HIS A 372 17.62 23.93 12.97
N CYS A 373 17.36 22.76 12.39
CA CYS A 373 18.28 22.10 11.47
C CYS A 373 18.64 22.99 10.27
N ALA A 374 17.62 23.57 9.61
CA ALA A 374 17.82 24.50 8.50
C ALA A 374 18.66 25.72 8.87
N LYS A 375 18.47 26.25 10.08
CA LYS A 375 19.25 27.37 10.60
C LYS A 375 20.69 26.97 10.90
N GLN A 376 20.90 25.86 11.59
CA GLN A 376 22.22 25.37 12.02
C GLN A 376 23.11 25.02 10.83
N GLU A 377 22.51 24.47 9.77
CA GLU A 377 23.21 23.98 8.60
C GLU A 377 23.14 24.92 7.39
N ASP A 378 22.54 26.10 7.57
CA ASP A 378 22.37 27.18 6.58
C ASP A 378 21.85 26.71 5.20
N PHE A 379 20.64 26.15 5.17
CA PHE A 379 19.90 25.91 3.94
C PHE A 379 18.50 26.52 4.02
N MET A 380 17.91 26.82 2.87
CA MET A 380 16.55 27.33 2.80
C MET A 380 15.54 26.19 2.99
N ILE A 381 14.68 26.29 4.00
CA ILE A 381 13.63 25.28 4.22
C ILE A 381 12.39 25.58 3.38
N GLY A 382 12.01 24.63 2.53
CA GLY A 382 10.76 24.66 1.77
C GLY A 382 9.65 23.97 2.56
N ILE A 383 8.59 24.70 2.90
CA ILE A 383 7.50 24.22 3.75
C ILE A 383 6.19 24.23 2.96
N LYS A 384 5.58 23.06 2.75
CA LYS A 384 4.19 22.93 2.28
C LYS A 384 3.30 22.59 3.46
N LEU A 385 2.46 23.52 3.90
CA LEU A 385 1.55 23.30 5.02
C LEU A 385 0.18 22.86 4.49
N VAL A 386 -0.32 21.72 5.01
CA VAL A 386 -1.66 21.20 4.73
C VAL A 386 -2.39 20.92 6.04
N ARG A 387 -3.72 20.78 6.00
CA ARG A 387 -4.48 20.29 7.16
C ARG A 387 -4.25 18.79 7.40
N GLY A 388 -4.27 17.96 6.36
CA GLY A 388 -4.04 16.52 6.46
C GLY A 388 -4.66 15.72 5.33
N ALA A 389 -4.17 14.49 5.13
CA ALA A 389 -4.70 13.57 4.12
C ALA A 389 -5.08 12.17 4.65
N TYR A 390 -4.66 11.80 5.87
CA TYR A 390 -4.77 10.41 6.38
C TYR A 390 -5.53 10.28 7.71
N MET A 391 -6.33 11.29 8.08
CA MET A 391 -7.07 11.33 9.35
C MET A 391 -7.95 10.09 9.61
N SER A 392 -8.47 9.45 8.56
CA SER A 392 -9.33 8.27 8.68
C SER A 392 -8.58 6.97 8.98
N THR A 393 -7.28 6.90 8.69
CA THR A 393 -6.45 5.70 8.87
C THR A 393 -5.39 5.88 9.97
N GLU A 394 -5.16 7.10 10.43
CA GLU A 394 -4.20 7.40 11.50
C GLU A 394 -4.69 6.94 12.88
N PRO A 395 -3.81 6.45 13.78
CA PRO A 395 -4.16 6.24 15.17
C PRO A 395 -4.74 7.51 15.81
N ARG A 396 -5.97 7.39 16.32
CA ARG A 396 -6.78 8.52 16.81
C ARG A 396 -6.10 9.42 17.85
N HIS A 397 -5.19 8.87 18.65
CA HIS A 397 -4.50 9.62 19.70
C HIS A 397 -3.48 10.64 19.15
N LEU A 398 -2.94 10.40 17.96
CA LEU A 398 -1.96 11.27 17.29
C LEU A 398 -2.58 12.56 16.73
N ILE A 399 -3.89 12.52 16.46
CA ILE A 399 -4.60 13.60 15.77
C ILE A 399 -5.36 14.51 16.75
N HIS A 400 -5.52 15.79 16.40
CA HIS A 400 -6.32 16.73 17.17
C HIS A 400 -7.75 16.21 17.43
N ASN A 401 -8.36 16.63 18.54
CA ASN A 401 -9.66 16.11 18.95
C ASN A 401 -10.78 16.64 18.05
N THR A 402 -10.65 17.87 17.56
CA THR A 402 -11.66 18.54 16.75
C THR A 402 -11.08 19.17 15.49
N LYS A 403 -11.95 19.42 14.51
CA LYS A 403 -11.57 20.19 13.31
C LYS A 403 -11.11 21.60 13.68
N ALA A 404 -11.77 22.24 14.66
CA ALA A 404 -11.41 23.58 15.11
C ALA A 404 -9.97 23.63 15.67
N GLU A 405 -9.55 22.60 16.41
CA GLU A 405 -8.16 22.48 16.86
C GLU A 405 -7.17 22.31 15.71
N THR A 406 -7.53 21.52 14.68
CA THR A 406 -6.70 21.38 13.47
C THR A 406 -6.59 22.71 12.71
N ASP A 407 -7.69 23.44 12.58
CA ASP A 407 -7.71 24.78 11.97
C ASP A 407 -6.83 25.76 12.74
N ALA A 408 -6.94 25.76 14.08
CA ALA A 408 -6.13 26.60 14.95
C ALA A 408 -4.64 26.24 14.86
N SER A 409 -4.29 24.95 14.83
CA SER A 409 -2.92 24.45 14.64
C SER A 409 -2.34 24.93 13.31
N TYR A 410 -3.08 24.76 12.22
CA TYR A 410 -2.69 25.24 10.89
C TYR A 410 -2.44 26.76 10.87
N ASP A 411 -3.40 27.54 11.36
CA ASP A 411 -3.34 29.00 11.33
C ASP A 411 -2.22 29.54 12.22
N LEU A 412 -1.99 28.90 13.38
CA LEU A 412 -0.92 29.28 14.31
C LEU A 412 0.47 29.00 13.72
N ILE A 413 0.65 27.83 13.08
CA ILE A 413 1.91 27.50 12.39
C ILE A 413 2.17 28.50 11.27
N ALA A 414 1.17 28.76 10.41
CA ALA A 414 1.32 29.71 9.30
C ALA A 414 1.65 31.12 9.79
N GLU A 415 0.96 31.59 10.84
CA GLU A 415 1.22 32.89 11.46
C GLU A 415 2.65 32.99 12.01
N SER A 416 3.11 31.96 12.72
CA SER A 416 4.45 31.92 13.32
C SER A 416 5.56 31.99 12.27
N LEU A 417 5.40 31.25 11.16
CA LEU A 417 6.34 31.26 10.04
C LEU A 417 6.37 32.63 9.35
N ILE A 418 5.22 33.25 9.12
CA ILE A 418 5.13 34.58 8.48
C ILE A 418 5.71 35.67 9.40
N GLN A 419 5.44 35.60 10.70
CA GLN A 419 5.97 36.55 11.67
C GLN A 419 7.46 36.32 11.95
N GLY A 420 7.95 35.10 11.76
CA GLY A 420 9.30 34.68 12.13
C GLY A 420 9.51 34.61 13.65
N GLN A 421 8.44 34.37 14.42
CA GLN A 421 8.40 34.43 15.89
C GLN A 421 7.60 33.27 16.49
N SER A 422 7.84 33.03 17.78
CA SER A 422 7.48 31.82 18.52
C SER A 422 6.00 31.61 18.90
N THR A 423 5.04 32.18 18.17
CA THR A 423 3.62 32.09 18.56
C THR A 423 3.09 30.64 18.58
N ALA A 424 3.56 29.76 17.68
CA ALA A 424 3.30 28.32 17.67
C ALA A 424 4.26 27.52 18.57
N TRP A 425 5.45 28.05 18.84
CA TRP A 425 6.57 27.31 19.41
C TRP A 425 6.82 27.70 20.86
N LYS A 426 5.78 27.68 21.70
CA LYS A 426 5.83 28.05 23.14
C LYS A 426 6.97 27.40 23.95
N GLN A 427 7.59 26.36 23.41
CA GLN A 427 8.71 25.61 24.00
C GLN A 427 10.08 26.28 23.76
N ASP A 428 10.18 27.23 22.82
CA ASP A 428 11.42 27.94 22.51
C ASP A 428 11.14 29.44 22.22
N GLU A 429 11.20 30.25 23.27
CA GLU A 429 11.05 31.72 23.16
C GLU A 429 12.26 32.39 22.48
N SER A 430 13.37 31.67 22.29
CA SER A 430 14.58 32.14 21.61
C SER A 430 14.60 31.88 20.10
N PHE A 431 13.50 31.29 19.58
CA PHE A 431 13.37 30.98 18.16
C PHE A 431 13.61 32.21 17.29
N THR A 432 14.43 32.01 16.26
CA THR A 432 14.71 32.99 15.22
C THR A 432 14.65 32.29 13.88
N SER A 433 13.82 32.82 12.99
CA SER A 433 13.48 32.16 11.73
C SER A 433 14.69 31.97 10.82
N PRO A 434 14.91 30.75 10.26
CA PRO A 434 15.86 30.56 9.16
C PRO A 434 15.32 31.18 7.86
N ARG A 435 16.14 31.11 6.80
CA ARG A 435 15.68 31.31 5.42
C ARG A 435 14.62 30.26 5.09
N LEU A 436 13.42 30.70 4.68
CA LEU A 436 12.32 29.78 4.37
C LEU A 436 11.43 30.28 3.24
N GLN A 437 10.76 29.33 2.59
CA GLN A 437 9.64 29.58 1.67
C GLN A 437 8.44 28.76 2.09
N LEU A 438 7.27 29.38 2.04
CA LEU A 438 6.04 28.81 2.56
C LEU A 438 4.99 28.63 1.46
N PHE A 439 4.55 27.40 1.27
CA PHE A 439 3.42 27.05 0.42
C PHE A 439 2.21 26.68 1.28
N LEU A 440 1.17 27.52 1.25
CA LEU A 440 -0.09 27.31 1.96
C LEU A 440 -1.08 26.55 1.08
N ALA A 441 -1.21 25.25 1.30
CA ALA A 441 -2.12 24.38 0.57
C ALA A 441 -3.46 24.27 1.33
N THR A 442 -4.42 25.14 0.98
CA THR A 442 -5.68 25.29 1.72
C THR A 442 -6.81 25.84 0.87
N HIS A 443 -8.02 25.30 1.08
CA HIS A 443 -9.28 25.84 0.56
C HIS A 443 -10.00 26.78 1.55
N ASN A 444 -9.45 26.97 2.76
CA ASN A 444 -10.04 27.84 3.76
C ASN A 444 -9.70 29.31 3.46
N ARG A 445 -10.70 30.06 3.00
CA ARG A 445 -10.60 31.49 2.70
C ARG A 445 -10.10 32.33 3.89
N ALA A 446 -10.56 32.03 5.10
CA ALA A 446 -10.17 32.81 6.28
C ALA A 446 -8.66 32.67 6.55
N SER A 447 -8.14 31.44 6.50
CA SER A 447 -6.70 31.17 6.64
C SER A 447 -5.86 31.90 5.58
N THR A 448 -6.28 31.87 4.31
CA THR A 448 -5.52 32.52 3.23
C THR A 448 -5.51 34.05 3.35
N LEU A 449 -6.65 34.65 3.71
CA LEU A 449 -6.72 36.10 3.87
C LEU A 449 -5.96 36.58 5.10
N LYS A 450 -6.02 35.83 6.21
CA LYS A 450 -5.22 36.11 7.41
C LYS A 450 -3.72 36.13 7.09
N ALA A 451 -3.23 35.14 6.33
CA ALA A 451 -1.83 35.09 5.92
C ALA A 451 -1.41 36.30 5.06
N GLN A 452 -2.26 36.72 4.12
CA GLN A 452 -1.99 37.90 3.29
C GLN A 452 -2.03 39.20 4.11
N GLU A 453 -2.99 39.34 5.03
CA GLU A 453 -3.08 40.50 5.93
C GLU A 453 -1.88 40.60 6.86
N LEU A 454 -1.34 39.47 7.33
CA LEU A 454 -0.08 39.41 8.09
C LEU A 454 1.12 39.84 7.25
N GLN A 455 1.21 39.43 5.98
CA GLN A 455 2.28 39.90 5.08
C GLN A 455 2.20 41.40 4.82
N GLN A 456 0.99 41.94 4.68
CA GLN A 456 0.79 43.36 4.49
C GLN A 456 1.13 44.16 5.74
N SER A 457 0.73 43.69 6.93
CA SER A 457 1.05 44.37 8.20
C SER A 457 2.55 44.43 8.46
N ARG A 458 3.31 43.37 8.10
CA ARG A 458 4.78 43.37 8.15
C ARG A 458 5.39 44.45 7.27
N THR A 459 4.91 44.60 6.04
CA THR A 459 5.40 45.65 5.13
C THR A 459 5.07 47.04 5.64
N ASN A 460 3.85 47.24 6.15
CA ASN A 460 3.47 48.51 6.76
C ASN A 460 4.35 48.85 7.97
N ALA A 461 4.87 47.82 8.67
CA ALA A 461 5.82 47.95 9.77
C ALA A 461 7.31 47.99 9.32
N GLY A 462 7.60 48.00 8.01
CA GLY A 462 8.98 48.01 7.48
C GLY A 462 9.76 46.70 7.67
N LEU A 463 9.08 45.60 8.01
CA LEU A 463 9.70 44.28 8.19
C LEU A 463 9.79 43.50 6.87
N PRO A 464 10.81 42.63 6.70
CA PRO A 464 10.95 41.83 5.50
C PRO A 464 9.80 40.82 5.36
N ARG A 465 9.34 40.64 4.11
CA ARG A 465 8.40 39.59 3.73
C ARG A 465 9.14 38.28 3.50
N ILE A 466 8.48 37.16 3.81
CA ILE A 466 8.86 35.84 3.29
C ILE A 466 8.10 35.57 1.98
N GLN A 467 8.62 34.69 1.13
CA GLN A 467 7.88 34.24 -0.04
C GLN A 467 6.77 33.26 0.38
N VAL A 468 5.52 33.66 0.14
CA VAL A 468 4.34 32.83 0.39
C VAL A 468 3.65 32.53 -0.94
N GLN A 469 3.47 31.25 -1.19
CA GLN A 469 2.73 30.70 -2.31
C GLN A 469 1.44 30.08 -1.79
N TYR A 470 0.38 30.13 -2.58
CA TYR A 470 -0.93 29.59 -2.21
C TYR A 470 -1.35 28.51 -3.20
N GLY A 471 -1.82 27.37 -2.71
CA GLY A 471 -2.25 26.27 -3.55
C GLY A 471 -3.66 25.78 -3.22
N GLN A 472 -4.47 25.56 -4.26
CA GLN A 472 -5.75 24.90 -4.18
C GLN A 472 -5.84 23.78 -5.23
N LEU A 473 -6.65 22.76 -5.01
CA LEU A 473 -7.01 21.82 -6.07
C LEU A 473 -7.73 22.54 -7.22
N LEU A 474 -7.45 22.13 -8.46
CA LEU A 474 -8.15 22.63 -9.63
C LEU A 474 -9.64 22.24 -9.57
N GLY A 475 -10.52 23.20 -9.88
CA GLY A 475 -11.98 23.02 -9.82
C GLY A 475 -12.56 23.12 -8.41
N MET A 476 -11.79 23.64 -7.45
CA MET A 476 -12.21 23.81 -6.07
C MET A 476 -11.72 25.13 -5.48
N ALA A 477 -12.63 25.84 -4.78
CA ALA A 477 -12.32 27.09 -4.08
C ALA A 477 -11.70 28.15 -5.02
N ASP A 478 -12.22 28.24 -6.25
CA ASP A 478 -11.73 29.19 -7.25
C ASP A 478 -11.93 30.65 -6.80
N GLU A 479 -12.97 30.92 -6.01
CA GLU A 479 -13.21 32.21 -5.39
C GLU A 479 -12.07 32.63 -4.45
N VAL A 480 -11.41 31.67 -3.78
CA VAL A 480 -10.25 31.94 -2.93
C VAL A 480 -9.08 32.37 -3.80
N SER A 481 -8.77 31.58 -4.84
CA SER A 481 -7.68 31.87 -5.78
C SER A 481 -7.87 33.24 -6.45
N PHE A 482 -9.08 33.53 -6.94
CA PHE A 482 -9.38 34.82 -7.56
C PHE A 482 -9.35 35.99 -6.57
N THR A 483 -9.80 35.80 -5.32
CA THR A 483 -9.71 36.85 -4.30
C THR A 483 -8.24 37.21 -4.03
N LEU A 484 -7.37 36.21 -3.90
CA LEU A 484 -5.92 36.42 -3.70
C LEU A 484 -5.32 37.20 -4.88
N LEU A 485 -5.62 36.80 -6.12
CA LEU A 485 -5.15 37.49 -7.32
C LEU A 485 -5.68 38.93 -7.44
N GLN A 486 -6.92 39.20 -7.03
CA GLN A 486 -7.48 40.56 -7.02
C GLN A 486 -6.79 41.46 -6.00
N ARG A 487 -6.54 40.96 -4.78
CA ARG A 487 -5.81 41.71 -3.76
C ARG A 487 -4.36 41.95 -4.17
N ASN A 488 -3.70 40.95 -4.77
CA ASN A 488 -2.37 41.12 -5.35
C ASN A 488 -2.30 42.29 -6.34
N LYS A 489 -3.33 42.50 -7.17
CA LYS A 489 -3.38 43.63 -8.11
C LYS A 489 -3.46 44.99 -7.42
N GLN A 490 -4.13 45.07 -6.27
CA GLN A 490 -4.20 46.29 -5.46
C GLN A 490 -2.84 46.60 -4.81
N ASP A 491 -2.05 45.56 -4.52
CA ASP A 491 -0.71 45.67 -3.94
C ASP A 491 0.39 46.01 -4.96
N ILE A 492 0.15 46.00 -6.28
CA ILE A 492 1.15 46.28 -7.34
C ILE A 492 1.76 47.70 -7.24
N HIS A 493 1.10 48.63 -6.54
CA HIS A 493 1.67 49.96 -6.27
C HIS A 493 2.69 49.98 -5.12
N SER A 494 2.91 48.86 -4.44
CA SER A 494 3.94 48.68 -3.40
C SER A 494 5.07 47.79 -3.94
N GLN A 495 6.33 48.19 -3.74
CA GLN A 495 7.54 47.53 -4.24
C GLN A 495 7.83 46.17 -3.56
N GLY A 496 6.87 45.24 -3.55
CA GLY A 496 6.96 43.93 -2.89
C GLY A 496 6.71 42.76 -3.83
N SER A 497 7.28 41.59 -3.50
CA SER A 497 7.01 40.32 -4.18
C SER A 497 5.52 40.00 -4.15
N VAL A 498 4.93 39.78 -5.33
CA VAL A 498 3.54 39.36 -5.48
C VAL A 498 3.39 37.92 -5.00
N SER A 499 2.32 37.62 -4.27
CA SER A 499 2.04 36.24 -3.84
C SER A 499 1.63 35.37 -5.02
N GLU A 500 2.22 34.20 -5.18
CA GLU A 500 1.88 33.29 -6.28
C GLU A 500 0.69 32.40 -5.89
N VAL A 501 -0.20 32.14 -6.86
CA VAL A 501 -1.41 31.34 -6.65
C VAL A 501 -1.43 30.20 -7.66
N TYR A 502 -1.47 28.97 -7.16
CA TYR A 502 -1.35 27.75 -7.92
C TYR A 502 -2.63 26.90 -7.84
N LYS A 503 -2.91 26.19 -8.94
CA LYS A 503 -3.91 25.12 -8.98
C LYS A 503 -3.24 23.77 -9.17
N CYS A 504 -3.46 22.87 -8.20
CA CYS A 504 -2.97 21.50 -8.23
C CYS A 504 -3.86 20.64 -9.14
N LEU A 505 -3.23 19.97 -10.09
CA LEU A 505 -3.86 19.03 -11.01
C LEU A 505 -3.04 17.73 -11.01
N THR A 506 -3.73 16.61 -11.05
CA THR A 506 -3.10 15.31 -11.30
C THR A 506 -2.79 15.12 -12.76
N TRP A 507 -1.61 14.57 -13.03
CA TRP A 507 -1.17 14.21 -14.36
C TRP A 507 -0.91 12.71 -14.43
N GLY A 508 -1.44 12.05 -15.46
CA GLY A 508 -1.40 10.61 -15.66
C GLY A 508 -2.62 10.13 -16.44
N THR A 509 -2.71 8.83 -16.71
CA THR A 509 -3.92 8.25 -17.30
C THR A 509 -5.07 8.28 -16.28
N ILE A 510 -6.31 8.09 -16.74
CA ILE A 510 -7.46 7.95 -15.83
C ILE A 510 -7.23 6.79 -14.85
N GLY A 511 -6.66 5.67 -15.32
CA GLY A 511 -6.32 4.52 -14.48
C GLY A 511 -5.31 4.87 -13.37
N ASP A 512 -4.25 5.60 -13.71
CA ASP A 512 -3.23 6.03 -12.74
C ASP A 512 -3.82 6.97 -11.68
N CYS A 513 -4.70 7.87 -12.13
CA CYS A 513 -5.25 8.92 -11.29
C CYS A 513 -6.53 8.50 -10.55
N ILE A 514 -7.18 7.38 -10.90
CA ILE A 514 -8.54 7.06 -10.45
C ILE A 514 -8.65 7.03 -8.92
N PHE A 515 -7.65 6.52 -8.20
CA PHE A 515 -7.68 6.45 -6.74
C PHE A 515 -7.48 7.81 -6.09
N TYR A 516 -6.60 8.63 -6.66
CA TYR A 516 -6.49 10.02 -6.24
C TYR A 516 -7.83 10.74 -6.44
N LEU A 517 -8.44 10.59 -7.62
CA LEU A 517 -9.70 11.24 -7.98
C LEU A 517 -10.88 10.73 -7.12
N LEU A 518 -10.99 9.42 -6.88
CA LEU A 518 -12.00 8.81 -6.02
C LEU A 518 -11.84 9.25 -4.56
N ARG A 519 -10.60 9.27 -4.06
CA ARG A 519 -10.30 9.78 -2.72
C ARG A 519 -10.73 11.24 -2.60
N ARG A 520 -10.39 12.08 -3.59
CA ARG A 520 -10.85 13.48 -3.64
C ARG A 520 -12.36 13.58 -3.75
N ALA A 521 -13.03 12.75 -4.54
CA ALA A 521 -14.49 12.73 -4.61
C ALA A 521 -15.12 12.36 -3.25
N ASN A 522 -14.53 11.39 -2.53
CA ASN A 522 -15.01 10.94 -1.23
C ASN A 522 -14.77 11.97 -0.12
N GLU A 523 -13.56 12.54 -0.03
CA GLU A 523 -13.22 13.61 0.92
C GLU A 523 -13.99 14.90 0.63
N ASN A 524 -14.38 15.12 -0.62
CA ASN A 524 -15.23 16.23 -1.04
C ASN A 524 -16.73 15.95 -0.94
N LYS A 525 -17.16 14.84 -0.34
CA LYS A 525 -18.59 14.64 -0.05
C LYS A 525 -19.16 15.74 0.86
N ASP A 526 -18.34 16.30 1.76
CA ASP A 526 -18.71 17.47 2.58
C ASP A 526 -18.65 18.80 1.81
N ALA A 527 -18.15 18.81 0.57
CA ALA A 527 -18.08 20.00 -0.29
C ALA A 527 -19.44 20.48 -0.80
N VAL A 528 -20.53 19.74 -0.56
CA VAL A 528 -21.91 20.20 -0.83
C VAL A 528 -22.20 21.54 -0.14
N SER A 529 -21.64 21.77 1.05
CA SER A 529 -21.72 23.05 1.76
C SER A 529 -20.94 24.18 1.06
N ARG A 530 -19.86 23.86 0.34
CA ARG A 530 -19.02 24.81 -0.41
C ARG A 530 -19.58 25.12 -1.79
N THR A 531 -20.27 24.18 -2.43
CA THR A 531 -21.03 24.43 -3.67
C THR A 531 -22.02 25.58 -3.49
N LEU A 532 -22.64 25.71 -2.31
CA LEU A 532 -23.51 26.84 -2.01
C LEU A 532 -22.75 28.17 -1.94
N ALA A 533 -21.55 28.19 -1.35
CA ALA A 533 -20.71 29.39 -1.26
C ALA A 533 -20.18 29.83 -2.64
N GLU A 534 -19.71 28.88 -3.46
CA GLU A 534 -19.30 29.12 -4.85
C GLU A 534 -20.48 29.62 -5.70
N TYR A 535 -21.64 28.97 -5.59
CA TYR A 535 -22.87 29.42 -6.26
C TYR A 535 -23.25 30.85 -5.87
N GLN A 536 -23.20 31.19 -4.57
CA GLN A 536 -23.47 32.55 -4.09
C GLN A 536 -22.43 33.56 -4.59
N ALA A 537 -21.15 33.18 -4.69
CA ALA A 537 -20.10 34.03 -5.24
C ALA A 537 -20.30 34.28 -6.74
N LEU A 538 -20.53 33.22 -7.53
CA LEU A 538 -20.81 33.32 -8.96
C LEU A 538 -22.08 34.14 -9.23
N ARG A 539 -23.16 33.91 -8.48
CA ARG A 539 -24.39 34.71 -8.59
C ARG A 539 -24.13 36.18 -8.31
N ARG A 540 -23.37 36.52 -7.26
CA ARG A 540 -23.00 37.92 -6.96
C ARG A 540 -22.18 38.54 -8.08
N GLU A 541 -21.25 37.79 -8.66
CA GLU A 541 -20.44 38.27 -9.78
C GLU A 541 -21.27 38.48 -11.05
N VAL A 542 -22.19 37.57 -11.37
CA VAL A 542 -23.15 37.74 -12.48
C VAL A 542 -24.01 38.98 -12.27
N VAL A 543 -24.58 39.16 -11.07
CA VAL A 543 -25.36 40.36 -10.73
C VAL A 543 -24.51 41.63 -10.85
N ARG A 544 -23.25 41.62 -10.38
CA ARG A 544 -22.33 42.75 -10.49
C ARG A 544 -22.08 43.11 -11.97
N ARG A 545 -21.81 42.13 -12.83
CA ARG A 545 -21.58 42.34 -14.27
C ARG A 545 -22.83 42.86 -14.98
N VAL A 546 -24.00 42.30 -14.67
CA VAL A 546 -25.28 42.79 -15.20
C VAL A 546 -25.51 44.24 -14.76
N LYS A 547 -25.35 44.56 -13.48
CA LYS A 547 -25.49 45.93 -12.98
C LYS A 547 -24.48 46.90 -13.61
N SER A 548 -23.25 46.48 -13.88
CA SER A 548 -22.27 47.35 -14.57
C SER A 548 -22.59 47.59 -16.05
N VAL A 549 -23.40 46.73 -16.67
CA VAL A 549 -23.88 46.93 -18.06
C VAL A 549 -25.07 47.89 -18.11
N PHE A 550 -25.88 47.96 -17.04
CA PHE A 550 -27.07 48.81 -16.96
C PHE A 550 -26.89 50.09 -16.13
N SER A 551 -25.70 50.31 -15.54
CA SER A 551 -25.32 51.55 -14.89
C SER A 551 -24.65 52.46 -15.92
N PHE A 552 -25.46 53.27 -16.62
CA PHE A 552 -24.99 54.44 -17.36
C PHE A 552 -24.79 55.63 -16.41
#